data_AF-A0A1L9QNU9-F1
#
_entry.id   AF-A0A1L9QNU9-F1
#
_cell.length_a   1.000
_cell.length_b   1.000
_cell.length_c   1.000
_cell.angle_alpha   90.00
_cell.angle_beta   90.00
_cell.angle_gamma   90.00
#
_symmetry.space_group_name_H-M   'P 1'
#
loop_
_entity.id
_entity.type
_entity.pdbx_description
1 polymer ?
#
loop_
_entity_poly.entity_id
_entity_poly.type
_entity_poly.pdbx_seq_one_letter_code
_entity_poly.pdbx_strand_id
1 'polypeptide(L)' 'MTLEQVFNLAKQLSPIDKIRLIEKIAPEIEREVAQTSVTPRRSLWGICSHLGTAPSAEDIDNARSEAWSCFPREDI' A
#
# COMPACT_ATOMS: atom_id res chain seq x y z
N MET A 1 -2.62 -12.88 -28.23
CA MET A 1 -2.83 -11.60 -28.90
C MET A 1 -1.84 -10.60 -28.32
N THR A 2 -1.02 -9.93 -29.13
CA THR A 2 -0.03 -8.95 -28.66
C THR A 2 -0.53 -7.52 -28.82
N LEU A 3 0.05 -6.56 -28.10
CA LEU A 3 -0.29 -5.14 -28.24
C LEU A 3 -0.12 -4.65 -29.68
N GLU A 4 0.97 -5.07 -30.35
CA GLU A 4 1.24 -4.71 -31.75
C GLU A 4 0.19 -5.26 -32.70
N GLN A 5 -0.30 -6.49 -32.46
CA GLN A 5 -1.40 -7.06 -33.24
C GLN A 5 -2.69 -6.25 -33.07
N VAL A 6 -3.04 -5.87 -31.84
CA VAL A 6 -4.23 -5.05 -31.55
C VAL A 6 -4.10 -3.65 -32.15
N PHE A 7 -2.93 -3.04 -32.02
CA PHE A 7 -2.65 -1.72 -32.59
C PHE A 7 -2.83 -1.72 -34.11
N ASN A 8 -2.28 -2.72 -34.79
CA ASN A 8 -2.43 -2.85 -36.24
C ASN A 8 -3.89 -3.04 -36.66
N LEU A 9 -4.70 -3.75 -35.88
CA LEU A 9 -6.14 -3.87 -36.11
C LEU A 9 -6.87 -2.53 -35.87
N ALA A 10 -6.57 -1.84 -34.78
CA ALA A 10 -7.18 -0.54 -34.48
C ALA A 10 -6.86 0.52 -35.56
N LYS A 11 -5.70 0.43 -36.23
CA LYS A 11 -5.36 1.32 -37.35
C LYS A 11 -6.30 1.17 -38.55
N GLN A 12 -6.90 -0.01 -38.74
CA GLN A 12 -7.82 -0.29 -39.86
C GLN A 12 -9.21 0.32 -39.65
N LEU A 13 -9.53 0.78 -38.43
CA LEU A 13 -10.80 1.42 -38.12
C LEU A 13 -10.94 2.80 -38.81
N SER A 14 -12.20 3.17 -39.08
CA SER A 14 -12.55 4.52 -39.49
C SER A 14 -12.15 5.54 -38.40
N PRO A 15 -11.94 6.82 -38.74
CA PRO A 15 -11.64 7.85 -37.74
C PRO A 15 -12.69 7.91 -36.61
N ILE A 16 -13.97 7.76 -36.94
CA ILE A 16 -15.07 7.79 -35.96
C ILE A 16 -15.00 6.57 -35.03
N ASP A 17 -14.71 5.39 -35.57
CA ASP A 17 -14.65 4.18 -34.75
C ASP A 17 -13.39 4.12 -33.88
N LYS A 18 -12.30 4.78 -34.30
CA LYS A 18 -11.13 5.01 -33.43
C LYS A 18 -11.50 5.86 -32.21
N ILE A 19 -12.28 6.92 -32.40
CA ILE A 19 -12.76 7.76 -31.30
C ILE A 19 -13.64 6.92 -30.36
N ARG A 20 -14.60 6.17 -30.90
CA ARG A 20 -15.46 5.28 -30.10
C ARG A 20 -14.68 4.21 -29.33
N LEU A 21 -13.60 3.68 -29.91
CA LEU A 21 -12.72 2.73 -29.24
C LEU A 21 -12.04 3.38 -28.03
N ILE A 22 -11.52 4.60 -28.19
CA ILE A 22 -10.91 5.36 -27.09
C ILE A 22 -11.94 5.66 -26.00
N GLU A 23 -13.14 6.12 -26.37
CA GLU A 23 -14.23 6.41 -25.42
C GLU A 23 -14.64 5.20 -24.58
N LYS A 24 -14.55 3.98 -25.13
CA LYS A 24 -14.85 2.75 -24.41
C LYS A 24 -13.71 2.29 -23.50
N ILE A 25 -12.47 2.34 -23.99
CA ILE A 25 -11.31 1.78 -23.29
C ILE A 25 -10.76 2.74 -22.23
N ALA A 26 -10.78 4.06 -22.48
CA ALA A 26 -10.18 5.02 -21.55
C ALA A 26 -10.75 4.96 -20.12
N PRO A 27 -12.08 4.86 -19.90
CA PRO A 27 -12.64 4.74 -18.54
C PRO A 27 -12.23 3.44 -17.82
N GLU A 28 -12.01 2.36 -18.56
CA GLU A 28 -11.54 1.08 -18.01
C GLU A 28 -10.10 1.23 -17.50
N ILE A 29 -9.23 1.83 -18.32
CA ILE A 29 -7.84 2.13 -17.94
C ILE A 29 -7.80 3.05 -16.72
N GLU A 30 -8.62 4.11 -16.69
CA GLU A 30 -8.66 5.03 -15.55
C GLU A 30 -8.99 4.32 -14.23
N ARG A 31 -9.92 3.37 -14.26
CA ARG A 31 -10.28 2.56 -13.08
C ARG A 31 -9.15 1.64 -12.65
N GLU A 32 -8.51 0.96 -13.58
CA GLU A 32 -7.38 0.06 -13.30
C GLU A 32 -6.18 0.84 -12.74
N VAL A 33 -5.90 2.02 -13.28
CA VAL A 33 -4.84 2.91 -12.79
C VAL A 33 -5.19 3.47 -11.41
N ALA A 34 -6.43 3.87 -11.16
CA ALA A 34 -6.88 4.35 -9.85
C ALA A 34 -6.79 3.25 -8.77
N GLN A 35 -7.02 1.98 -9.12
CA GLN A 35 -6.81 0.86 -8.21
C GLN A 35 -5.32 0.59 -7.94
N THR A 36 -4.46 0.92 -8.90
CA THR A 36 -3.02 0.70 -8.83
C THR A 36 -2.26 1.88 -8.22
N SER A 37 -2.89 3.06 -8.09
CA SER A 37 -2.31 4.17 -7.33
C SER A 37 -2.24 3.78 -5.86
N VAL A 38 -1.11 3.17 -5.49
CA VAL A 38 -0.72 2.94 -4.11
C VAL A 38 -0.78 4.29 -3.43
N THR A 39 -1.75 4.47 -2.54
CA THR A 39 -1.79 5.66 -1.68
C THR A 39 -0.40 5.77 -1.06
N PRO A 40 0.29 6.93 -1.19
CA PRO A 40 1.66 7.05 -0.70
C PRO A 40 1.67 6.60 0.76
N ARG A 41 2.37 5.51 1.05
CA ARG A 41 2.37 4.93 2.39
C ARG A 41 2.92 5.99 3.33
N ARG A 42 2.10 6.37 4.31
CA ARG A 42 2.56 7.30 5.35
C ARG A 42 3.72 6.64 6.08
N SER A 43 4.84 7.35 6.17
CA SER A 43 5.98 6.89 6.97
C SER A 43 5.53 6.71 8.42
N LEU A 44 5.89 5.58 9.03
CA LEU A 44 5.73 5.36 10.48
C LEU A 44 6.82 6.05 11.29
N TRP A 45 7.82 6.64 10.63
CA TRP A 45 8.87 7.40 11.28
C TRP A 45 8.28 8.55 12.08
N GLY A 46 8.61 8.62 13.37
CA GLY A 46 8.12 9.66 14.28
C GLY A 46 6.71 9.44 14.83
N ILE A 47 6.07 8.28 14.60
CA ILE A 47 4.73 7.99 15.15
C ILE A 47 4.70 8.09 16.69
N CYS A 48 5.80 7.74 17.35
CA CYS A 48 5.95 7.81 18.81
C CYS A 48 6.61 9.10 19.31
N SER A 49 6.83 10.11 18.45
CA SER A 49 7.54 11.35 18.85
C SER A 49 6.86 12.11 19.99
N HIS A 50 5.54 11.99 20.09
CA HIS A 50 4.73 12.57 21.16
C HIS A 50 4.95 11.92 22.55
N LEU A 51 5.57 10.73 22.61
CA LEU A 51 5.90 10.03 23.86
C LEU A 51 7.19 10.57 24.51
N GLY A 52 7.89 11.49 23.83
CA GLY A 52 9.14 12.07 24.33
C GLY A 52 10.34 11.15 24.12
N THR A 53 11.34 11.28 25.00
CA THR A 53 12.57 10.50 24.95
C THR A 53 12.26 9.02 25.19
N ALA A 54 12.85 8.14 24.38
CA ALA A 54 12.74 6.71 24.61
C ALA A 54 13.33 6.34 25.99
N PRO A 55 12.70 5.39 26.71
CA PRO A 55 13.23 4.93 27.99
C PRO A 55 14.63 4.31 27.82
N SER A 56 15.44 4.37 28.88
CA SER A 56 16.74 3.71 28.88
C SER A 56 16.59 2.18 28.89
N ALA A 57 17.67 1.46 28.57
CA ALA A 57 17.67 -0.01 28.67
C ALA A 57 17.34 -0.48 30.09
N GLU A 58 17.87 0.21 31.10
CA GLU A 58 17.62 -0.07 32.51
C GLU A 58 16.13 0.14 32.87
N ASP A 59 15.51 1.23 32.41
CA ASP A 59 14.08 1.49 32.63
C ASP A 59 13.21 0.38 32.01
N ILE A 60 13.59 -0.08 30.81
CA ILE A 60 12.88 -1.16 30.11
C ILE A 60 13.00 -2.48 30.88
N ASP A 61 14.20 -2.81 31.38
CA ASP A 61 14.45 -4.05 32.11
C ASP A 61 13.74 -4.05 33.47
N ASN A 62 13.72 -2.91 34.18
CA ASN A 62 12.98 -2.74 35.42
C ASN A 62 11.47 -2.88 35.19
N ALA A 63 10.91 -2.18 34.20
CA ALA A 63 9.47 -2.28 33.88
C ALA A 63 9.08 -3.71 33.46
N ARG A 64 9.95 -4.43 32.75
CA ARG A 64 9.74 -5.84 32.40
C ARG A 64 9.71 -6.72 33.66
N SER A 65 10.68 -6.55 34.56
CA SER A 65 10.75 -7.29 35.82
C SER A 65 9.51 -7.05 36.68
N GLU A 66 9.08 -5.80 36.81
CA GLU A 66 7.86 -5.41 37.54
C GLU A 66 6.61 -6.06 36.94
N ALA A 67 6.40 -5.94 35.62
CA ALA A 67 5.23 -6.50 34.96
C ALA A 67 5.15 -8.03 35.07
N TRP A 68 6.30 -8.71 35.10
CA TRP A 68 6.40 -10.17 35.16
C TRP A 68 6.54 -10.70 36.60
N SER A 69 6.63 -9.82 37.60
CA SER A 69 6.78 -10.21 39.01
C SER A 69 5.57 -11.00 39.55
N CYS A 70 4.38 -10.75 39.01
CA CYS A 70 3.12 -11.41 39.37
C CYS A 70 2.72 -12.53 38.39
N PHE A 71 3.57 -12.89 37.43
CA PHE A 71 3.25 -13.97 36.50
C PHE A 71 3.34 -15.32 37.23
N PRO A 72 2.25 -16.11 37.31
CA PRO A 72 2.27 -17.39 38.01
C PRO A 72 3.29 -18.31 37.36
N ARG A 73 4.25 -18.80 38.16
CA ARG A 73 5.33 -19.70 37.73
C ARG A 73 4.99 -21.18 37.96
N GLU A 74 3.71 -21.49 38.16
CA GLU A 74 3.24 -22.79 38.67
C GLU A 74 3.13 -23.89 37.60
N ASP A 75 3.55 -23.64 36.35
CA ASP A 75 3.57 -24.66 35.28
C ASP A 75 5.01 -25.12 34.96
N ILE A 76 5.68 -25.78 35.92
CA ILE A 76 6.83 -26.67 35.65
C ILE A 76 6.56 -28.04 36.26
#